data_AF-A0A1B9YKD5-F1
#
_entry.id   AF-A0A1B9YKD5-F1
#
_cell.length_a   1.000
_cell.length_b   1.000
_cell.length_c   1.000
_cell.angle_alpha   90.00
_cell.angle_beta   90.00
_cell.angle_gamma   90.00
#
_symmetry.space_group_name_H-M   'P 1'
#
loop_
_entity.id
_entity.type
_entity.pdbx_description
1 polymer ?
#
loop_
_entity_poly.entity_id
_entity_poly.type
_entity_poly.pdbx_seq_one_letter_code
_entity_poly.pdbx_strand_id
1 'polypeptide(L)'
;MTWSMIKPSPFASIVLGASVCIASAQDAKVSVDMIGVGSMSCAHWRSTEEHLLEGTVWIHGFWTGLNYVAAASGQTQPRINVSSIVAEVEKACARKTSQTLASAAWTTYLGAKR
;
A
#
# COMPACT_ATOMS: atom_id res chain seq x y z
N MET A 1 0.60 -11.67 79.33
CA MET A 1 1.03 -10.97 78.09
C MET A 1 0.19 -11.52 76.95
N THR A 2 -0.51 -10.64 76.25
CA THR A 2 -1.57 -10.89 75.28
C THR A 2 -1.05 -11.60 74.02
N TRP A 3 -1.57 -12.77 73.69
CA TRP A 3 -1.32 -13.43 72.39
C TRP A 3 -2.52 -13.15 71.47
N SER A 4 -2.36 -12.18 70.57
CA SER A 4 -3.36 -11.90 69.53
C SER A 4 -3.30 -12.98 68.45
N MET A 5 -4.41 -13.71 68.27
CA MET A 5 -4.65 -14.56 67.11
C MET A 5 -4.70 -13.71 65.84
N ILE A 6 -3.82 -13.97 64.89
CA ILE A 6 -3.92 -13.43 63.53
C ILE A 6 -4.81 -14.40 62.74
N LYS A 7 -6.02 -13.95 62.39
CA LYS A 7 -6.92 -14.67 61.48
C LYS A 7 -6.60 -14.28 60.03
N PRO A 8 -6.35 -15.22 59.11
CA PRO A 8 -6.18 -14.89 57.71
C PRO A 8 -7.56 -14.62 57.07
N SER A 9 -7.75 -13.41 56.57
CA SER A 9 -8.91 -13.04 55.75
C SER A 9 -8.60 -13.33 54.29
N PRO A 10 -9.41 -14.12 53.56
CA PRO A 10 -9.20 -14.33 52.14
C PRO A 10 -9.72 -13.11 51.38
N PHE A 11 -8.82 -12.22 50.95
CA PHE A 11 -9.15 -11.21 49.95
C PHE A 11 -9.42 -11.93 48.62
N ALA A 12 -10.70 -12.08 48.29
CA ALA A 12 -11.14 -12.57 46.98
C ALA A 12 -10.69 -11.57 45.90
N SER A 13 -9.71 -11.99 45.09
CA SER A 13 -9.24 -11.20 43.95
C SER A 13 -10.25 -11.33 42.82
N ILE A 14 -11.01 -10.26 42.56
CA ILE A 14 -11.88 -10.14 41.40
C ILE A 14 -10.98 -9.86 40.19
N VAL A 15 -10.80 -10.86 39.34
CA VAL A 15 -10.15 -10.69 38.03
C VAL A 15 -11.19 -10.10 37.08
N LEU A 16 -11.14 -8.79 36.85
CA LEU A 16 -11.90 -8.14 35.78
C LEU A 16 -11.28 -8.56 34.44
N GLY A 17 -11.91 -9.50 33.75
CA GLY A 17 -11.58 -9.84 32.37
C GLY A 17 -12.01 -8.69 31.45
N ALA A 18 -11.08 -7.78 31.15
CA ALA A 18 -11.27 -6.82 30.08
C ALA A 18 -11.36 -7.59 28.76
N SER A 19 -12.58 -7.71 28.22
CA SER A 19 -12.80 -8.21 26.87
C SER A 19 -12.14 -7.24 25.91
N VAL A 20 -10.95 -7.60 25.42
CA VAL A 20 -10.27 -6.84 24.37
C VAL A 20 -11.10 -7.08 23.10
N CYS A 21 -12.00 -6.16 22.80
CA CYS A 21 -12.61 -6.08 21.48
C CYS A 21 -11.47 -5.85 20.49
N ILE A 22 -11.04 -6.91 19.81
CA ILE A 22 -10.16 -6.81 18.66
C ILE A 22 -11.01 -6.16 17.56
N ALA A 23 -10.99 -4.83 17.50
CA ALA A 23 -11.53 -4.10 16.38
C ALA A 23 -10.67 -4.46 15.16
N SER A 24 -11.19 -5.35 14.32
CA SER A 24 -10.65 -5.58 12.98
C SER A 24 -10.85 -4.27 12.20
N ALA A 25 -9.80 -3.47 12.10
CA ALA A 25 -9.77 -2.35 11.17
C ALA A 25 -9.89 -2.95 9.77
N GLN A 26 -11.09 -2.89 9.19
CA GLN A 26 -11.23 -3.15 7.78
C GLN A 26 -10.53 -1.99 7.07
N ASP A 27 -9.31 -2.24 6.60
CA ASP A 27 -8.64 -1.35 5.65
C ASP A 27 -9.64 -1.10 4.53
N ALA A 28 -10.23 0.10 4.52
CA ALA A 28 -11.09 0.53 3.44
C ALA A 28 -10.21 0.56 2.19
N LYS A 29 -10.25 -0.53 1.43
CA LYS A 29 -9.44 -0.70 0.23
C LYS A 29 -9.87 0.41 -0.73
N VAL A 30 -9.06 1.46 -0.82
CA VAL A 30 -9.27 2.54 -1.79
C VAL A 30 -9.28 1.89 -3.18
N SER A 31 -10.47 1.77 -3.77
CA SER A 31 -10.62 1.31 -5.15
C SER A 31 -10.56 2.53 -6.05
N VAL A 32 -9.56 2.56 -6.92
CA VAL A 32 -9.44 3.57 -7.97
C VAL A 32 -9.82 2.91 -9.28
N ASP A 33 -10.82 3.45 -9.96
CA ASP A 33 -11.18 3.01 -11.30
C ASP A 33 -10.05 3.36 -12.27
N MET A 34 -9.44 2.32 -12.84
CA MET A 34 -8.36 2.48 -13.80
C MET A 34 -8.93 2.55 -15.22
N ILE A 35 -8.50 3.56 -15.97
CA ILE A 35 -8.93 3.80 -17.35
C ILE A 35 -7.75 3.58 -18.30
N GLY A 36 -8.04 3.09 -19.51
CA GLY A 36 -7.05 2.83 -20.56
C GLY A 36 -6.13 1.64 -20.25
N VAL A 37 -4.95 1.60 -20.87
CA VAL A 37 -3.94 0.54 -20.69
C VAL A 37 -3.54 0.27 -19.22
N GLY A 38 -3.74 1.24 -18.32
CA GLY A 38 -3.54 1.07 -16.87
C GLY A 38 -4.36 -0.05 -16.23
N SER A 39 -5.56 -0.33 -16.75
CA SER A 39 -6.44 -1.41 -16.27
C SER A 39 -6.09 -2.77 -16.88
N MET A 40 -5.31 -2.78 -17.96
CA MET A 40 -4.87 -4.00 -18.64
C MET A 40 -3.69 -4.64 -17.90
N SER A 41 -3.44 -5.93 -18.22
CA SER A 41 -2.35 -6.68 -17.61
C SER A 41 -0.97 -6.21 -18.10
N CYS A 42 0.06 -6.41 -17.26
CA CYS A 42 1.45 -6.22 -17.66
C CYS A 42 1.83 -7.06 -18.88
N ALA A 43 1.22 -8.23 -19.09
CA ALA A 43 1.40 -9.03 -20.30
C ALA A 43 0.86 -8.30 -21.54
N HIS A 44 -0.32 -7.70 -21.45
CA HIS A 44 -0.90 -6.92 -22.53
C HIS A 44 -0.04 -5.70 -22.86
N TRP A 45 0.35 -4.91 -21.85
CA TRP A 45 1.22 -3.75 -22.04
C TRP A 45 2.52 -4.09 -22.81
N ARG A 46 3.11 -5.26 -22.53
CA ARG A 46 4.38 -5.69 -23.12
C ARG A 46 4.25 -6.48 -24.43
N SER A 47 3.03 -6.61 -24.97
CA SER A 47 2.75 -7.51 -26.09
C SER A 47 3.10 -6.94 -27.47
N THR A 48 3.07 -5.62 -27.64
CA THR A 48 3.37 -4.94 -28.91
C THR A 48 4.09 -3.61 -28.64
N GLU A 49 4.76 -3.08 -29.66
CA GLU A 49 5.38 -1.75 -29.58
C GLU A 49 4.36 -0.63 -29.34
N GLU A 50 3.18 -0.74 -29.96
CA GLU A 50 2.07 0.20 -29.75
C GLU A 50 1.60 0.21 -28.29
N HIS A 51 1.38 -0.96 -27.69
CA HIS A 51 1.01 -1.06 -26.28
C HIS A 51 2.13 -0.52 -25.37
N LEU A 52 3.41 -0.79 -25.70
CA LEU A 52 4.54 -0.25 -24.94
C LEU A 52 4.55 1.29 -24.93
N LEU A 53 4.31 1.92 -26.09
CA LEU A 53 4.22 3.37 -26.23
C LEU A 53 3.02 3.94 -25.46
N GLU A 54 1.83 3.34 -25.62
CA GLU A 54 0.63 3.76 -24.90
C GLU A 54 0.84 3.69 -23.38
N GLY A 55 1.38 2.57 -22.89
CA GLY A 55 1.66 2.38 -21.48
C GLY A 55 2.75 3.32 -20.95
N THR A 56 3.74 3.68 -21.77
CA THR A 56 4.77 4.67 -21.40
C THR A 56 4.14 6.03 -21.12
N VAL A 57 3.29 6.52 -22.03
CA VAL A 57 2.56 7.79 -21.85
C VAL A 57 1.65 7.71 -20.62
N TRP A 58 0.93 6.60 -20.47
CA TRP A 58 0.04 6.39 -19.33
C TRP A 58 0.80 6.39 -17.99
N ILE A 59 1.95 5.70 -17.89
CA ILE A 59 2.79 5.66 -16.68
C ILE A 59 3.23 7.07 -16.28
N HIS A 60 3.66 7.90 -17.23
CA HIS A 60 4.05 9.28 -16.94
C HIS A 60 2.89 10.11 -16.41
N GLY A 61 1.71 10.00 -17.01
CA GLY A 61 0.50 10.66 -16.55
C GLY A 61 0.09 10.21 -15.14
N PHE A 62 0.08 8.89 -14.91
CA PHE A 62 -0.25 8.31 -13.61
C PHE A 62 0.70 8.79 -12.52
N TRP A 63 2.02 8.74 -12.77
CA TRP A 63 3.04 9.21 -11.82
C TRP A 63 2.91 10.70 -11.51
N THR A 64 2.59 11.51 -12.52
CA THR A 64 2.33 12.95 -12.35
C THR A 64 1.13 13.17 -11.42
N GLY A 65 0.03 12.44 -11.62
CA GLY A 65 -1.14 12.50 -10.75
C GLY A 65 -0.81 12.11 -9.29
N LEU A 66 0.00 11.06 -9.11
CA LEU A 66 0.45 10.65 -7.78
C LEU A 66 1.33 11.72 -7.10
N ASN A 67 2.21 12.38 -7.86
CA ASN A 67 3.02 13.48 -7.36
C ASN A 67 2.17 14.69 -6.98
N TYR A 68 1.14 15.01 -7.76
CA TYR A 68 0.19 16.08 -7.44
C TYR A 68 -0.55 15.78 -6.13
N VAL A 69 -1.10 14.57 -5.97
CA VAL A 69 -1.77 14.15 -4.73
C VAL A 69 -0.81 14.18 -3.54
N ALA A 70 0.42 13.70 -3.71
CA ALA A 70 1.44 13.75 -2.67
C ALA A 70 1.75 15.20 -2.25
N ALA A 71 1.95 16.10 -3.22
CA ALA A 71 2.17 17.52 -2.96
C ALA A 71 1.00 18.16 -2.20
N ALA A 72 -0.23 17.95 -2.69
CA ALA A 72 -1.45 18.48 -2.09
C ALA A 72 -1.70 17.95 -0.67
N SER A 73 -1.21 16.75 -0.37
CA SER A 73 -1.34 16.09 0.93
C SER A 73 -0.14 16.30 1.85
N GLY A 74 0.82 17.16 1.49
CA GLY A 74 2.04 17.40 2.27
C GLY A 74 2.98 16.19 2.38
N GLN A 75 2.84 15.20 1.49
CA GLN A 75 3.72 14.03 1.43
C GLN A 75 4.92 14.28 0.51
N THR A 76 6.04 13.64 0.84
CA THR A 76 7.24 13.64 -0.02
C THR A 76 6.93 12.99 -1.37
N GLN A 77 7.38 13.62 -2.45
CA GLN A 77 7.29 13.10 -3.81
C GLN A 77 8.56 12.33 -4.15
N PRO A 78 8.48 11.17 -4.83
CA PRO A 78 9.64 10.53 -5.43
C PRO A 78 10.32 11.48 -6.43
N ARG A 79 11.58 11.82 -6.18
CA ARG A 79 12.43 12.57 -7.11
C ARG A 79 13.31 11.59 -7.89
N ILE A 80 12.70 10.85 -8.80
CA ILE A 80 13.42 9.96 -9.72
C ILE A 80 13.41 10.49 -11.14
N ASN A 81 14.45 10.14 -11.90
CA ASN A 81 14.55 10.49 -13.30
C ASN A 81 13.38 9.86 -14.08
N VAL A 82 12.70 10.68 -14.89
CA VAL A 82 11.59 10.27 -15.75
C VAL A 82 11.96 9.06 -16.61
N SER A 83 13.19 8.98 -17.13
CA SER A 83 13.65 7.84 -17.93
C SER A 83 13.78 6.55 -17.12
N SER A 84 13.96 6.64 -15.80
CA SER A 84 14.08 5.48 -14.91
C SER A 84 12.72 4.93 -14.48
N ILE A 85 11.66 5.75 -14.48
CA ILE A 85 10.32 5.36 -14.05
C ILE A 85 9.83 4.13 -14.83
N VAL A 86 9.81 4.24 -16.16
CA VAL A 86 9.24 3.21 -17.04
C VAL A 86 10.01 1.90 -16.91
N ALA A 87 11.34 1.97 -16.84
CA ALA A 87 12.19 0.78 -16.65
C ALA A 87 11.91 0.07 -15.31
N GLU A 88 11.69 0.81 -14.22
CA GLU A 88 11.34 0.21 -12.93
C GLU A 88 9.92 -0.39 -12.92
N VAL A 89 8.98 0.25 -13.61
CA VAL A 89 7.63 -0.33 -13.80
C VAL A 89 7.71 -1.59 -14.66
N GLU A 90 8.55 -1.61 -15.69
CA GLU A 90 8.77 -2.79 -16.52
C GLU A 90 9.35 -3.95 -15.70
N LYS A 91 10.35 -3.68 -14.85
CA LYS A 91 10.90 -4.67 -13.91
C LYS A 91 9.82 -5.22 -12.98
N ALA A 92 8.95 -4.36 -12.44
CA ALA A 92 7.83 -4.79 -11.60
C ALA A 92 6.84 -5.67 -12.38
N CYS A 93 6.51 -5.29 -13.61
CA CYS A 93 5.65 -6.05 -14.52
C CYS A 93 6.24 -7.41 -14.91
N ALA A 94 7.56 -7.50 -15.11
CA ALA A 94 8.24 -8.75 -15.43
C ALA A 94 8.14 -9.79 -14.30
N ARG A 95 8.05 -9.35 -13.04
CA ARG A 95 7.90 -10.26 -11.88
C ARG A 95 6.50 -10.88 -11.77
N LYS A 96 5.46 -10.20 -12.27
CA LYS A 96 4.08 -10.69 -12.23
C LYS A 96 3.31 -10.14 -13.44
N THR A 97 3.29 -10.91 -14.52
CA THR A 97 2.72 -10.47 -15.81
C THR A 97 1.18 -10.37 -15.79
N SER A 98 0.52 -11.06 -14.85
CA SER A 98 -0.94 -11.05 -14.71
C SER A 98 -1.49 -9.86 -13.93
N GLN A 99 -0.65 -9.10 -13.21
CA GLN A 99 -1.12 -7.90 -12.52
C GLN A 99 -1.39 -6.77 -13.52
N THR A 100 -2.19 -5.78 -13.10
CA THR A 100 -2.45 -4.60 -13.93
C THR A 100 -1.23 -3.68 -14.00
N LEU A 101 -1.11 -2.94 -15.10
CA LEU A 101 -0.06 -1.92 -15.24
C LEU A 101 -0.13 -0.89 -14.10
N ALA A 102 -1.33 -0.45 -13.72
CA ALA A 102 -1.52 0.47 -12.60
C ALA A 102 -1.00 -0.09 -11.27
N SER A 103 -1.22 -1.37 -10.98
CA SER A 103 -0.72 -2.01 -9.75
C SER A 103 0.82 -2.06 -9.72
N ALA A 104 1.44 -2.34 -10.87
CA ALA A 104 2.89 -2.31 -10.99
C ALA A 104 3.42 -0.89 -10.79
N ALA A 105 2.85 0.10 -11.49
CA ALA A 105 3.23 1.50 -11.38
C ALA A 105 3.09 2.05 -9.96
N TRP A 106 1.98 1.75 -9.27
CA TRP A 106 1.75 2.14 -7.89
C TRP A 106 2.78 1.55 -6.93
N THR A 107 3.10 0.26 -7.08
CA THR A 107 4.09 -0.40 -6.23
C THR A 107 5.49 0.19 -6.44
N THR A 108 5.85 0.47 -7.68
CA THR A 108 7.11 1.16 -8.03
C THR A 108 7.16 2.56 -7.43
N TYR A 109 6.04 3.31 -7.47
CA TYR A 109 5.93 4.63 -6.86
C TYR A 109 6.15 4.60 -5.34
N LEU A 110 5.50 3.66 -4.66
CA LEU A 110 5.69 3.47 -3.22
C LEU A 110 7.12 3.06 -2.86
N GLY A 111 7.75 2.22 -3.69
CA GLY A 111 9.14 1.83 -3.54
C GLY A 111 10.10 3.02 -3.65
N ALA A 112 9.82 3.95 -4.58
CA ALA A 112 10.63 5.14 -4.79
C ALA A 112 10.44 6.25 -3.74
N LYS A 113 9.44 6.13 -2.84
CA LYS A 113 9.27 7.01 -1.68
C LYS A 113 10.15 6.62 -0.49
N ARG A 114 10.63 5.38 -0.43
CA ARG A 114 11.50 4.89 0.64
C ARG A 114 12.95 5.27 0.38
#